data_AF-A0A3D4AGQ1-F1
#
_entry.id   AF-A0A3D4AGQ1-F1
#
_cell.length_a   1.000
_cell.length_b   1.000
_cell.length_c   1.000
_cell.angle_alpha   90.00
_cell.angle_beta   90.00
_cell.angle_gamma   90.00
#
_symmetry.space_group_name_H-M   'P 1'
#
loop_
_entity.id
_entity.type
_entity.pdbx_description
1 polymer ?
#
loop_
_entity_poly.entity_id
_entity_poly.type
_entity_poly.pdbx_seq_one_letter_code
_entity_poly.pdbx_strand_id
1 'polypeptide(L)'
;MIYRFFISLALIFQLFSVEAQQLDCLMAINKVSQDSLVYFVKALSGREAVVINGQSHIIESRFATHLGNIVAADYLKQTLTQYGFLVEDIPFSNSGRNIVAFKNGKVNTKQAYILCAHYDCVGNATMKFQGADDNASGAAALLEAARVLQSVDFPYTLILAFWDEEEVGLLGSKAFAPDGPVGFWDVKATINLDMIGYDGNVDSLAMIHTFPVGNSVSLAQKIMEVNTRYQTDLQTTIKNPGNKSTDHNSFWNVGATAIGLTEDYDKDFNPNWHLWGDSIENMHLPYFTKMSKLAIAAICDITQTGRLTGLKDFPTLDFSIYPNPAFNALTLQLNAAINGTVRIYNVMGKEIFKHSIDITNNVLNLEELPAGYYVLEVKSGDAIVQKSFIKQNQ
;
A
#
# COMPACT_ATOMS: atom_id res chain seq x y z
N MET A 1 -20.25 -35.56 12.51
CA MET A 1 -19.52 -34.86 13.60
C MET A 1 -18.06 -34.50 13.25
N ILE A 2 -17.59 -34.72 12.01
CA ILE A 2 -16.17 -34.49 11.61
C ILE A 2 -15.97 -33.15 10.87
N TYR A 3 -17.03 -32.54 10.31
CA TYR A 3 -16.92 -31.29 9.54
C TYR A 3 -16.81 -30.00 10.38
N ARG A 4 -17.20 -30.00 11.66
CA ARG A 4 -17.17 -28.80 12.51
C ARG A 4 -15.80 -28.51 13.15
N PHE A 5 -14.87 -29.46 13.13
CA PHE A 5 -13.52 -29.29 13.71
C PHE A 5 -12.53 -28.64 12.72
N PHE A 6 -12.79 -28.72 11.41
CA PHE A 6 -11.90 -28.15 10.39
C PHE A 6 -12.08 -26.65 10.20
N ILE A 7 -13.29 -26.11 10.43
CA ILE A 7 -13.59 -24.68 10.22
C ILE A 7 -12.96 -23.81 11.31
N SER A 8 -12.96 -24.27 12.56
CA SER A 8 -12.35 -23.58 13.71
C SER A 8 -10.82 -23.61 13.67
N LEU A 9 -10.20 -24.70 13.18
CA LEU A 9 -8.75 -24.75 13.00
C LEU A 9 -8.30 -23.79 11.87
N ALA A 10 -9.05 -23.72 10.76
CA ALA A 10 -8.72 -22.84 9.64
C ALA A 10 -8.78 -21.34 10.00
N LEU A 11 -9.77 -20.92 10.79
CA LEU A 11 -9.90 -19.54 11.27
C LEU A 11 -8.78 -19.14 12.25
N ILE A 12 -8.39 -20.05 13.14
CA ILE A 12 -7.29 -19.83 14.09
C ILE A 12 -5.95 -19.74 13.33
N PHE A 13 -5.70 -20.63 12.37
CA PHE A 13 -4.51 -20.56 11.52
C PHE A 13 -4.45 -19.29 10.66
N GLN A 14 -5.59 -18.80 10.15
CA GLN A 14 -5.65 -17.56 9.39
C GLN A 14 -5.29 -16.35 10.26
N LEU A 15 -5.79 -16.26 11.49
CA LEU A 15 -5.46 -15.16 12.41
C LEU A 15 -3.98 -15.14 12.81
N PHE A 16 -3.40 -16.29 13.17
CA PHE A 16 -1.95 -16.38 13.45
C PHE A 16 -1.09 -16.05 12.22
N SER A 17 -1.55 -16.41 11.02
CA SER A 17 -0.83 -16.09 9.79
C SER A 17 -0.82 -14.60 9.49
N VAL A 18 -1.93 -13.87 9.74
CA VAL A 18 -1.99 -12.42 9.49
C VAL A 18 -1.13 -11.64 10.48
N GLU A 19 -1.12 -12.02 11.76
CA GLU A 19 -0.25 -11.38 12.77
C GLU A 19 1.25 -11.62 12.49
N ALA A 20 1.62 -12.84 12.13
CA ALA A 20 3.01 -13.17 11.77
C ALA A 20 3.47 -12.42 10.51
N GLN A 21 2.59 -12.32 9.51
CA GLN A 21 2.86 -11.60 8.27
C GLN A 21 2.99 -10.09 8.47
N GLN A 22 2.17 -9.51 9.34
CA GLN A 22 2.28 -8.10 9.73
C GLN A 22 3.58 -7.84 10.52
N LEU A 23 4.06 -8.84 11.27
CA LEU A 23 5.34 -8.77 11.98
C LEU A 23 6.53 -8.80 11.00
N ASP A 24 6.49 -9.58 9.93
CA ASP A 24 7.56 -9.59 8.90
C ASP A 24 7.68 -8.23 8.21
N CYS A 25 6.56 -7.62 7.82
CA CYS A 25 6.54 -6.26 7.29
C CYS A 25 7.10 -5.26 8.31
N LEU A 26 6.66 -5.31 9.57
CA LEU A 26 7.19 -4.43 10.62
C LEU A 26 8.70 -4.58 10.82
N MET A 27 9.21 -5.82 10.85
CA MET A 27 10.64 -6.10 10.97
C MET A 27 11.42 -5.57 9.76
N ALA A 28 10.88 -5.67 8.54
CA ALA A 28 11.52 -5.12 7.35
C ALA A 28 11.53 -3.58 7.36
N ILE A 29 10.41 -2.95 7.70
CA ILE A 29 10.29 -1.47 7.78
C ILE A 29 11.27 -0.90 8.82
N ASN A 30 11.47 -1.60 9.94
CA ASN A 30 12.45 -1.19 10.97
C ASN A 30 13.91 -1.27 10.50
N LYS A 31 14.20 -2.00 9.40
CA LYS A 31 15.53 -2.05 8.79
C LYS A 31 15.77 -0.91 7.79
N VAL A 32 14.75 -0.11 7.47
CA VAL A 32 14.92 1.04 6.57
C VAL A 32 15.93 2.02 7.15
N SER A 33 16.96 2.34 6.37
CA SER A 33 18.14 3.07 6.77
C SER A 33 18.29 4.35 5.93
N GLN A 34 18.40 5.49 6.62
CA GLN A 34 18.71 6.76 5.97
C GLN A 34 20.05 6.69 5.23
N ASP A 35 21.05 5.98 5.76
CA ASP A 35 22.37 5.86 5.12
C ASP A 35 22.28 5.09 3.79
N SER A 36 21.47 4.03 3.73
CA SER A 36 21.25 3.27 2.49
C SER A 36 20.50 4.13 1.46
N LEU A 37 19.45 4.82 1.89
CA LEU A 37 18.70 5.76 1.04
C LEU A 37 19.60 6.87 0.47
N VAL A 38 20.40 7.52 1.33
CA VAL A 38 21.37 8.56 0.94
C VAL A 38 22.40 8.00 -0.04
N TYR A 39 22.92 6.79 0.21
CA TYR A 39 23.84 6.14 -0.72
C TYR A 39 23.21 5.93 -2.10
N PHE A 40 21.98 5.43 -2.16
CA PHE A 40 21.29 5.21 -3.43
C PHE A 40 21.01 6.50 -4.19
N VAL A 41 20.59 7.57 -3.51
CA VAL A 41 20.43 8.89 -4.15
C VAL A 41 21.77 9.38 -4.69
N LYS A 42 22.86 9.29 -3.91
CA LYS A 42 24.20 9.71 -4.35
C LYS A 42 24.71 8.90 -5.55
N ALA A 43 24.47 7.58 -5.55
CA ALA A 43 24.81 6.71 -6.66
C ALA A 43 24.08 7.16 -7.94
N LEU A 44 22.75 7.28 -7.87
CA LEU A 44 21.92 7.65 -9.03
C LEU A 44 22.17 9.08 -9.53
N SER A 45 22.51 10.02 -8.62
CA SER A 45 22.82 11.42 -8.96
C SER A 45 24.29 11.67 -9.33
N GLY A 46 25.11 10.61 -9.43
CA GLY A 46 26.52 10.72 -9.84
C GLY A 46 27.46 11.32 -8.79
N ARG A 47 27.03 11.38 -7.53
CA ARG A 47 27.84 11.82 -6.38
C ARG A 47 28.70 10.70 -5.79
N GLU A 48 28.28 9.46 -6.00
CA GLU A 48 29.04 8.28 -5.61
C GLU A 48 29.23 7.37 -6.83
N ALA A 49 30.38 6.70 -6.90
CA ALA A 49 30.61 5.71 -7.94
C ALA A 49 29.79 4.44 -7.66
N VAL A 50 29.28 3.85 -8.74
CA VAL A 50 28.61 2.55 -8.72
C VAL A 50 29.55 1.49 -9.29
N VAL A 51 29.43 0.27 -8.77
CA VAL A 51 30.20 -0.88 -9.29
C VAL A 51 29.29 -1.74 -10.14
N ILE A 52 29.61 -1.91 -11.41
CA ILE A 52 28.88 -2.76 -12.36
C ILE A 52 29.87 -3.77 -12.92
N ASN A 53 29.59 -5.07 -12.75
CA ASN A 53 30.46 -6.18 -13.15
C ASN A 53 31.93 -6.04 -12.68
N GLY A 54 32.11 -5.49 -11.47
CA GLY A 54 33.43 -5.26 -10.87
C GLY A 54 34.17 -4.01 -11.37
N GLN A 55 33.56 -3.20 -12.25
CA GLN A 55 34.11 -1.94 -12.73
C GLN A 55 33.39 -0.74 -12.11
N SER A 56 34.16 0.32 -11.82
CA SER A 56 33.63 1.56 -11.24
C SER A 56 33.12 2.49 -12.33
N HIS A 57 31.90 2.99 -12.16
CA HIS A 57 31.26 3.95 -13.08
C HIS A 57 30.68 5.13 -12.28
N ILE A 58 30.58 6.29 -12.94
CA ILE A 58 29.82 7.43 -12.43
C ILE A 58 28.60 7.61 -13.33
N ILE A 59 27.42 7.70 -12.73
CA ILE A 59 26.19 8.04 -13.46
C ILE A 59 26.19 9.56 -13.67
N GLU A 60 26.79 10.02 -14.77
CA GLU A 60 26.95 11.47 -15.01
C GLU A 60 25.64 12.21 -15.26
N SER A 61 24.63 11.51 -15.80
CA SER A 61 23.27 12.01 -16.01
C SER A 61 22.38 10.82 -16.37
N ARG A 62 21.12 10.87 -15.93
CA ARG A 62 20.09 9.87 -16.26
C ARG A 62 19.15 10.35 -17.36
N PHE A 63 19.48 11.44 -18.06
CA PHE A 63 18.70 11.88 -19.22
C PHE A 63 18.67 10.81 -20.31
N ALA A 64 17.51 10.60 -20.92
CA ALA A 64 17.19 9.51 -21.85
C ALA A 64 18.25 9.22 -22.94
N THR A 65 18.89 10.26 -23.48
CA THR A 65 19.89 10.11 -24.57
C THR A 65 21.35 10.11 -24.08
N HIS A 66 21.58 10.20 -22.78
CA HIS A 66 22.91 10.21 -22.17
C HIS A 66 23.36 8.80 -21.81
N LEU A 67 24.65 8.48 -22.04
CA LEU A 67 25.21 7.15 -21.71
C LEU A 67 25.08 6.78 -20.22
N GLY A 68 25.02 7.80 -19.35
CA GLY A 68 24.79 7.61 -17.92
C GLY A 68 23.42 6.99 -17.58
N ASN A 69 22.40 7.18 -18.43
CA ASN A 69 21.10 6.50 -18.26
C ASN A 69 21.27 4.98 -18.42
N ILE A 70 22.07 4.53 -19.39
CA ILE A 70 22.40 3.10 -19.56
C ILE A 70 23.13 2.57 -18.32
N VAL A 71 24.09 3.33 -17.78
CA VAL A 71 24.81 2.97 -16.54
C VAL A 71 23.84 2.88 -15.36
N ALA A 72 22.86 3.78 -15.25
CA ALA A 72 21.85 3.74 -14.21
C ALA A 72 20.99 2.47 -14.32
N ALA A 73 20.48 2.15 -15.53
CA ALA A 73 19.68 0.95 -15.77
C ALA A 73 20.46 -0.34 -15.43
N ASP A 74 21.73 -0.43 -15.82
CA ASP A 74 22.59 -1.57 -15.52
C ASP A 74 22.90 -1.69 -14.02
N TYR A 75 23.11 -0.56 -13.33
CA TYR A 75 23.27 -0.51 -11.88
C TYR A 75 22.02 -0.99 -11.14
N LEU A 76 20.83 -0.52 -11.54
CA LEU A 76 19.55 -0.94 -10.98
C LEU A 76 19.38 -2.46 -11.16
N LYS A 77 19.58 -2.96 -12.38
CA LYS A 77 19.46 -4.37 -12.72
C LYS A 77 20.36 -5.26 -11.86
N GLN A 78 21.64 -4.88 -11.75
CA GLN A 78 22.60 -5.64 -10.95
C GLN A 78 22.22 -5.63 -9.46
N THR A 79 21.90 -4.45 -8.91
CA THR A 79 21.59 -4.29 -7.49
C THR A 79 20.34 -5.09 -7.09
N LEU A 80 19.28 -5.03 -7.90
CA LEU A 80 18.05 -5.81 -7.68
C LEU A 80 18.31 -7.32 -7.75
N THR A 81 19.14 -7.76 -8.70
CA THR A 81 19.54 -9.17 -8.83
C THR A 81 20.33 -9.62 -7.59
N GLN A 82 21.20 -8.78 -7.04
CA GLN A 82 21.96 -9.07 -5.81
C GLN A 82 21.05 -9.22 -4.59
N TYR A 83 19.92 -8.51 -4.54
CA TYR A 83 18.88 -8.70 -3.53
C TYR A 83 17.93 -9.88 -3.80
N GLY A 84 18.22 -10.70 -4.81
CA GLY A 84 17.50 -11.94 -5.08
C GLY A 84 16.17 -11.76 -5.82
N PHE A 85 15.93 -10.60 -6.44
CA PHE A 85 14.79 -10.40 -7.33
C PHE A 85 15.08 -11.00 -8.71
N LEU A 86 14.02 -11.50 -9.36
CA LEU A 86 14.08 -11.80 -10.79
C LEU A 86 13.94 -10.46 -11.54
N VAL A 87 14.91 -10.09 -12.37
CA VAL A 87 14.90 -8.78 -13.03
C VAL A 87 14.76 -8.93 -14.53
N GLU A 88 13.79 -8.22 -15.09
CA GLU A 88 13.61 -8.05 -16.52
C GLU A 88 14.02 -6.64 -16.95
N ASP A 89 14.57 -6.59 -18.15
CA ASP A 89 15.12 -5.40 -18.79
C ASP A 89 14.32 -5.21 -20.08
N ILE A 90 13.35 -4.29 -20.05
CA ILE A 90 12.25 -4.22 -21.00
C ILE A 90 12.44 -3.01 -21.91
N PRO A 91 13.11 -3.16 -23.08
CA PRO A 91 13.20 -2.09 -24.06
C PRO A 91 11.82 -1.80 -24.65
N PHE A 92 11.47 -0.52 -24.76
CA PHE A 92 10.23 -0.06 -25.40
C PHE A 92 10.47 0.94 -26.54
N SER A 93 11.69 1.45 -26.67
CA SER A 93 12.14 2.26 -27.80
C SER A 93 13.60 1.94 -28.13
N ASN A 94 14.20 2.68 -29.08
CA ASN A 94 15.63 2.51 -29.40
C ASN A 94 16.55 3.01 -28.28
N SER A 95 16.06 3.88 -27.40
CA SER A 95 16.81 4.50 -26.29
C SER A 95 16.26 4.15 -24.92
N GLY A 96 14.96 3.87 -24.81
CA GLY A 96 14.26 3.69 -23.55
C GLY A 96 14.07 2.24 -23.14
N ARG A 97 14.36 1.94 -21.87
CA ARG A 97 14.22 0.60 -21.27
C ARG A 97 13.75 0.67 -19.83
N ASN A 98 12.68 -0.04 -19.49
CA ASN A 98 12.24 -0.16 -18.11
C ASN A 98 13.02 -1.27 -17.40
N ILE A 99 13.36 -1.07 -16.12
CA ILE A 99 13.91 -2.13 -15.26
C ILE A 99 12.82 -2.59 -14.30
N VAL A 100 12.44 -3.87 -14.37
CA VAL A 100 11.34 -4.41 -13.58
C VAL A 100 11.81 -5.62 -12.78
N ALA A 101 11.75 -5.53 -11.47
CA ALA A 101 12.12 -6.58 -10.53
C ALA A 101 10.88 -7.26 -9.95
N PHE A 102 10.89 -8.58 -9.96
CA PHE A 102 9.80 -9.45 -9.50
C PHE A 102 10.25 -10.26 -8.29
N LYS A 103 9.37 -10.31 -7.29
CA LYS A 103 9.44 -11.25 -6.18
C LYS A 103 8.13 -12.03 -6.13
N ASN A 104 8.20 -13.26 -6.61
CA ASN A 104 7.02 -14.12 -6.82
C ASN A 104 6.28 -14.40 -5.50
N GLY A 105 4.96 -14.24 -5.55
CA GLY A 105 4.08 -14.64 -4.46
C GLY A 105 4.09 -16.16 -4.22
N LYS A 106 3.86 -16.58 -2.98
CA LYS A 106 3.80 -18.00 -2.58
C LYS A 106 2.42 -18.63 -2.75
N VAL A 107 1.36 -17.82 -2.83
CA VAL A 107 -0.03 -18.29 -2.87
C VAL A 107 -0.66 -18.04 -4.22
N ASN A 108 -0.69 -16.78 -4.67
CA ASN A 108 -1.17 -16.40 -5.97
C ASN A 108 -0.10 -15.61 -6.69
N THR A 109 0.73 -16.32 -7.45
CA THR A 109 1.79 -15.73 -8.24
C THR A 109 1.22 -14.69 -9.20
N LYS A 110 0.10 -14.99 -9.88
CA LYS A 110 -0.43 -14.09 -10.90
C LYS A 110 -0.88 -12.74 -10.38
N GLN A 111 -1.35 -12.62 -9.14
CA GLN A 111 -1.74 -11.32 -8.59
C GLN A 111 -0.53 -10.51 -8.17
N ALA A 112 -0.49 -9.25 -8.61
CA ALA A 112 0.68 -8.41 -8.42
C ALA A 112 0.35 -7.02 -7.85
N TYR A 113 1.31 -6.47 -7.12
CA TYR A 113 1.28 -5.14 -6.54
C TYR A 113 2.58 -4.44 -6.93
N ILE A 114 2.45 -3.22 -7.45
CA ILE A 114 3.58 -2.47 -8.02
C ILE A 114 3.93 -1.31 -7.09
N LEU A 115 5.21 -1.23 -6.71
CA LEU A 115 5.83 0.03 -6.28
C LEU A 115 6.72 0.51 -7.41
N CYS A 116 6.53 1.75 -7.86
CA CYS A 116 7.25 2.28 -9.00
C CYS A 116 7.76 3.71 -8.79
N ALA A 117 8.78 4.07 -9.57
CA ALA A 117 9.33 5.42 -9.71
C ALA A 117 10.01 5.49 -11.08
N HIS A 118 10.15 6.67 -11.67
CA HIS A 118 11.04 6.81 -12.82
C HIS A 118 12.48 6.99 -12.35
N TYR A 119 13.43 6.54 -13.17
CA TYR A 119 14.84 6.65 -12.89
C TYR A 119 15.56 7.63 -13.81
N ASP A 120 14.92 8.14 -14.85
CA ASP A 120 15.50 9.20 -15.67
C ASP A 120 15.54 10.54 -14.91
N CYS A 121 16.03 11.57 -15.59
CA CYS A 121 15.95 12.95 -15.14
C CYS A 121 15.93 13.85 -16.37
N VAL A 122 15.47 15.09 -16.23
CA VAL A 122 15.68 16.10 -17.27
C VAL A 122 17.16 16.26 -17.65
N GLY A 123 17.41 16.77 -18.85
CA GLY A 123 18.74 17.11 -19.32
C GLY A 123 18.80 17.33 -20.82
N ASN A 124 20.03 17.48 -21.32
CA ASN A 124 20.35 17.41 -22.74
C ASN A 124 21.85 17.06 -22.91
N ALA A 125 22.36 17.12 -24.14
CA ALA A 125 23.76 16.79 -24.43
C ALA A 125 24.79 17.64 -23.65
N THR A 126 24.44 18.84 -23.19
CA THR A 126 25.33 19.75 -22.45
C THR A 126 24.90 20.01 -21.01
N MET A 127 23.61 19.87 -20.71
CA MET A 127 23.04 20.09 -19.37
C MET A 127 22.78 18.76 -18.68
N LYS A 128 23.52 18.51 -17.61
CA LYS A 128 23.50 17.26 -16.84
C LYS A 128 22.91 17.51 -15.46
N PHE A 129 21.60 17.39 -15.32
CA PHE A 129 20.98 17.52 -14.02
C PHE A 129 21.22 16.27 -13.16
N GLN A 130 21.30 16.49 -11.85
CA GLN A 130 21.52 15.42 -10.88
C GLN A 130 20.22 14.67 -10.59
N GLY A 131 19.09 15.36 -10.60
CA GLY A 131 17.78 14.76 -10.38
C GLY A 131 17.71 14.03 -9.05
N ALA A 132 18.21 14.64 -7.96
CA ALA A 132 18.36 13.95 -6.68
C ALA A 132 17.01 13.71 -6.02
N ASP A 133 16.16 14.72 -6.01
CA ASP A 133 14.78 14.63 -5.60
C ASP A 133 13.88 14.13 -6.74
N ASP A 134 14.09 14.64 -7.96
CA ASP A 134 13.36 14.26 -9.18
C ASP A 134 14.23 13.42 -10.16
N ASN A 135 14.17 12.09 -10.14
CA ASN A 135 13.47 11.25 -9.17
C ASN A 135 14.38 10.13 -8.62
N ALA A 136 15.64 10.48 -8.33
CA ALA A 136 16.52 9.56 -7.62
C ALA A 136 15.99 9.24 -6.21
N SER A 137 15.18 10.10 -5.61
CA SER A 137 14.54 9.88 -4.31
C SER A 137 13.57 8.68 -4.36
N GLY A 138 12.64 8.65 -5.33
CA GLY A 138 11.72 7.54 -5.55
C GLY A 138 12.46 6.26 -5.91
N ALA A 139 13.39 6.33 -6.88
CA ALA A 139 14.20 5.17 -7.28
C ALA A 139 15.04 4.60 -6.11
N ALA A 140 15.61 5.46 -5.26
CA ALA A 140 16.32 5.04 -4.06
C ALA A 140 15.40 4.33 -3.05
N ALA A 141 14.16 4.79 -2.88
CA ALA A 141 13.18 4.12 -2.02
C ALA A 141 12.83 2.71 -2.54
N LEU A 142 12.77 2.49 -3.87
CA LEU A 142 12.58 1.15 -4.44
C LEU A 142 13.81 0.24 -4.20
N LEU A 143 15.03 0.76 -4.34
CA LEU A 143 16.25 -0.01 -4.04
C LEU A 143 16.31 -0.40 -2.55
N GLU A 144 15.90 0.51 -1.67
CA GLU A 144 15.78 0.23 -0.24
C GLU A 144 14.66 -0.78 0.05
N ALA A 145 13.52 -0.69 -0.65
CA ALA A 145 12.45 -1.69 -0.59
C ALA A 145 13.00 -3.08 -0.94
N ALA A 146 13.77 -3.19 -2.03
CA ALA A 146 14.41 -4.45 -2.42
C ALA A 146 15.32 -4.98 -1.31
N ARG A 147 16.18 -4.12 -0.75
CA ARG A 147 17.12 -4.49 0.32
C ARG A 147 16.43 -5.00 1.58
N VAL A 148 15.36 -4.34 2.03
CA VAL A 148 14.70 -4.70 3.30
C VAL A 148 13.64 -5.79 3.15
N LEU A 149 13.02 -5.91 1.98
CA LEU A 149 11.98 -6.91 1.69
C LEU A 149 12.52 -8.20 1.07
N GLN A 150 13.82 -8.30 0.77
CA GLN A 150 14.42 -9.49 0.15
C GLN A 150 14.10 -10.81 0.89
N SER A 151 13.95 -10.77 2.22
CA SER A 151 13.66 -11.95 3.06
C SER A 151 12.19 -12.11 3.44
N VAL A 152 11.31 -11.20 3.03
CA VAL A 152 9.87 -11.27 3.34
C VAL A 152 9.20 -12.20 2.33
N ASP A 153 8.33 -13.11 2.75
CA ASP A 153 7.57 -13.95 1.84
C ASP A 153 6.14 -13.42 1.68
N PHE A 154 5.79 -13.08 0.44
CA PHE A 154 4.47 -12.54 0.12
C PHE A 154 3.54 -13.61 -0.44
N PRO A 155 2.22 -13.58 -0.17
CA PRO A 155 1.24 -14.42 -0.85
C PRO A 155 1.06 -13.99 -2.31
N TYR A 156 1.17 -12.69 -2.60
CA TYR A 156 1.05 -12.10 -3.93
C TYR A 156 2.41 -11.62 -4.45
N THR A 157 2.54 -11.41 -5.75
CA THR A 157 3.80 -10.96 -6.37
C THR A 157 4.04 -9.49 -6.09
N LEU A 158 5.22 -9.18 -5.56
CA LEU A 158 5.74 -7.82 -5.48
C LEU A 158 6.48 -7.48 -6.78
N ILE A 159 6.15 -6.34 -7.37
CA ILE A 159 6.86 -5.77 -8.51
C ILE A 159 7.46 -4.44 -8.09
N LEU A 160 8.76 -4.28 -8.30
CA LEU A 160 9.48 -3.01 -8.21
C LEU A 160 9.81 -2.56 -9.62
N ALA A 161 9.22 -1.46 -10.08
CA ALA A 161 9.36 -1.02 -11.47
C ALA A 161 9.99 0.37 -11.56
N PHE A 162 11.06 0.46 -12.34
CA PHE A 162 11.81 1.67 -12.61
C PHE A 162 11.50 2.10 -14.05
N TRP A 163 10.78 3.21 -14.20
CA TRP A 163 10.39 3.73 -15.50
C TRP A 163 11.49 4.59 -16.09
N ASP A 164 11.67 4.47 -17.40
CA ASP A 164 12.55 5.36 -18.17
C ASP A 164 11.72 6.36 -18.97
N GLU A 165 12.37 7.44 -19.39
CA GLU A 165 11.76 8.43 -20.29
C GLU A 165 10.43 9.03 -19.75
N GLU A 166 10.33 9.25 -18.43
CA GLU A 166 9.20 9.98 -17.81
C GLU A 166 9.19 11.42 -18.28
N GLU A 167 10.36 12.05 -18.25
CA GLU A 167 10.56 13.48 -18.46
C GLU A 167 10.36 13.90 -19.93
N VAL A 168 10.31 12.90 -20.82
CA VAL A 168 10.01 13.06 -22.25
C VAL A 168 8.60 12.60 -22.61
N GLY A 169 7.75 12.39 -21.59
CA GLY A 169 6.31 12.20 -21.76
C GLY A 169 5.78 10.85 -21.27
N LEU A 170 6.26 10.36 -20.12
CA LEU A 170 5.80 9.13 -19.46
C LEU A 170 5.99 7.88 -20.33
N LEU A 171 7.03 7.85 -21.18
CA LEU A 171 7.11 6.84 -22.24
C LEU A 171 7.29 5.42 -21.69
N GLY A 172 8.11 5.26 -20.64
CA GLY A 172 8.30 3.97 -19.98
C GLY A 172 7.03 3.44 -19.34
N SER A 173 6.34 4.25 -18.52
CA SER A 173 5.08 3.83 -17.91
C SER A 173 3.95 3.66 -18.92
N LYS A 174 3.90 4.47 -20.00
CA LYS A 174 2.98 4.27 -21.14
C LYS A 174 3.36 3.11 -22.03
N ALA A 175 4.56 2.58 -21.98
CA ALA A 175 4.86 1.31 -22.66
C ALA A 175 4.37 0.14 -21.81
N PHE A 176 4.43 0.27 -20.48
CA PHE A 176 4.02 -0.77 -19.55
C PHE A 176 2.51 -0.81 -19.27
N ALA A 177 1.84 0.35 -19.24
CA ALA A 177 0.45 0.50 -18.78
C ALA A 177 -0.65 0.15 -19.80
N PRO A 178 -0.54 0.41 -21.13
CA PRO A 178 -1.54 0.05 -22.14
C PRO A 178 -1.73 -1.46 -22.32
N ASP A 179 -0.73 -2.25 -21.95
CA ASP A 179 -0.88 -3.70 -21.73
C ASP A 179 -1.55 -4.00 -20.37
N GLY A 180 -2.24 -3.03 -19.80
CA GLY A 180 -2.69 -3.04 -18.42
C GLY A 180 -3.94 -3.88 -18.18
N PRO A 181 -3.99 -4.64 -17.08
CA PRO A 181 -2.87 -5.24 -16.35
C PRO A 181 -2.47 -6.54 -17.11
N VAL A 182 -1.72 -7.50 -16.58
CA VAL A 182 -2.08 -8.91 -16.92
C VAL A 182 -1.77 -9.49 -18.31
N GLY A 183 -0.73 -9.10 -19.04
CA GLY A 183 -0.19 -10.04 -20.06
C GLY A 183 0.11 -11.42 -19.42
N PHE A 184 0.60 -11.36 -18.18
CA PHE A 184 0.80 -12.49 -17.27
C PHE A 184 0.29 -12.23 -15.83
N TRP A 185 0.32 -10.97 -15.35
CA TRP A 185 0.05 -10.60 -13.94
C TRP A 185 -1.24 -9.79 -13.71
N ASP A 186 -2.15 -10.30 -12.89
CA ASP A 186 -3.35 -9.60 -12.40
C ASP A 186 -2.98 -8.49 -11.40
N VAL A 187 -2.53 -7.34 -11.93
CA VAL A 187 -2.09 -6.18 -11.13
C VAL A 187 -3.28 -5.57 -10.41
N LYS A 188 -3.20 -5.55 -9.07
CA LYS A 188 -4.26 -5.06 -8.19
C LYS A 188 -4.11 -3.61 -7.80
N ALA A 189 -2.88 -3.14 -7.65
CA ALA A 189 -2.58 -1.76 -7.27
C ALA A 189 -1.17 -1.36 -7.67
N THR A 190 -1.01 -0.07 -7.98
CA THR A 190 0.25 0.60 -8.26
C THR A 190 0.44 1.80 -7.32
N ILE A 191 1.58 1.89 -6.65
CA ILE A 191 2.01 3.07 -5.91
C ILE A 191 3.18 3.68 -6.67
N ASN A 192 2.98 4.87 -7.23
CA ASN A 192 4.04 5.64 -7.90
C ASN A 192 4.67 6.62 -6.93
N LEU A 193 6.00 6.61 -6.82
CA LEU A 193 6.78 7.58 -6.06
C LEU A 193 7.39 8.59 -7.02
N ASP A 194 7.21 9.86 -6.69
CA ASP A 194 7.79 10.97 -7.45
C ASP A 194 8.02 12.14 -6.52
N MET A 195 9.26 12.62 -6.48
CA MET A 195 9.75 13.68 -5.58
C MET A 195 9.30 13.45 -4.13
N ILE A 196 10.07 12.68 -3.39
CA ILE A 196 9.75 12.31 -1.99
C ILE A 196 10.81 12.81 -1.01
N GLY A 197 11.57 13.83 -1.40
CA GLY A 197 12.81 14.24 -0.73
C GLY A 197 12.83 15.67 -0.20
N TYR A 198 11.91 16.54 -0.63
CA TYR A 198 11.87 17.95 -0.23
C TYR A 198 10.73 18.22 0.77
N ASP A 199 11.06 19.03 1.79
CA ASP A 199 10.16 19.47 2.86
C ASP A 199 10.76 20.76 3.42
N GLY A 200 10.59 21.85 2.66
CA GLY A 200 11.17 23.17 2.93
C GLY A 200 10.57 23.87 4.13
N ASN A 201 9.30 23.56 4.44
CA ASN A 201 8.58 24.11 5.59
C ASN A 201 8.65 23.22 6.85
N VAL A 202 9.16 21.99 6.72
CA VAL A 202 9.37 21.00 7.78
C VAL A 202 8.07 20.56 8.46
N ASP A 203 6.96 20.50 7.72
CA ASP A 203 5.66 20.04 8.21
C ASP A 203 5.45 18.53 8.05
N SER A 204 6.37 17.85 7.35
CA SER A 204 6.32 16.42 7.06
C SER A 204 5.02 15.98 6.37
N LEU A 205 4.49 16.80 5.45
CA LEU A 205 3.32 16.48 4.67
C LEU A 205 3.63 15.55 3.48
N ALA A 206 3.00 14.39 3.48
CA ALA A 206 2.93 13.46 2.36
C ALA A 206 1.62 13.68 1.58
N MET A 207 1.72 13.92 0.28
CA MET A 207 0.57 14.09 -0.59
C MET A 207 0.25 12.80 -1.34
N ILE A 208 -1.01 12.37 -1.30
CA ILE A 208 -1.50 11.19 -1.99
C ILE A 208 -2.43 11.63 -3.12
N HIS A 209 -1.96 11.55 -4.36
CA HIS A 209 -2.73 11.82 -5.55
C HIS A 209 -3.59 10.62 -5.94
N THR A 210 -4.90 10.83 -6.07
CA THR A 210 -5.85 9.81 -6.49
C THR A 210 -6.87 10.34 -7.49
N PHE A 211 -7.46 9.46 -8.28
CA PHE A 211 -8.57 9.74 -9.19
C PHE A 211 -9.63 8.63 -9.03
N PRO A 212 -10.95 8.87 -9.23
CA PRO A 212 -11.99 7.85 -9.07
C PRO A 212 -11.99 6.84 -10.23
N VAL A 213 -10.92 6.07 -10.33
CA VAL A 213 -10.67 5.02 -11.33
C VAL A 213 -10.16 3.75 -10.64
N GLY A 214 -10.66 2.58 -11.04
CA GLY A 214 -10.41 1.33 -10.33
C GLY A 214 -10.76 1.46 -8.84
N ASN A 215 -9.87 1.00 -7.96
CA ASN A 215 -9.96 1.15 -6.51
C ASN A 215 -9.02 2.23 -5.95
N SER A 216 -8.62 3.22 -6.76
CA SER A 216 -7.54 4.17 -6.40
C SER A 216 -7.87 5.01 -5.16
N VAL A 217 -9.13 5.43 -5.00
CA VAL A 217 -9.56 6.17 -3.80
C VAL A 217 -9.45 5.32 -2.54
N SER A 218 -9.80 4.04 -2.62
CA SER A 218 -9.62 3.10 -1.51
C SER A 218 -8.15 2.86 -1.20
N LEU A 219 -7.31 2.72 -2.24
CA LEU A 219 -5.87 2.60 -2.08
C LEU A 219 -5.29 3.84 -1.38
N ALA A 220 -5.71 5.06 -1.74
CA ALA A 220 -5.26 6.28 -1.07
C ALA A 220 -5.62 6.29 0.43
N GLN A 221 -6.84 5.89 0.78
CA GLN A 221 -7.26 5.74 2.19
C GLN A 221 -6.42 4.68 2.91
N LYS A 222 -6.12 3.57 2.23
CA LYS A 222 -5.27 2.50 2.76
C LYS A 222 -3.86 3.00 3.09
N ILE A 223 -3.28 3.92 2.30
CA ILE A 223 -1.98 4.53 2.64
C ILE A 223 -2.05 5.33 3.94
N MET A 224 -3.11 6.10 4.17
CA MET A 224 -3.29 6.84 5.43
C MET A 224 -3.40 5.89 6.64
N GLU A 225 -4.07 4.75 6.48
CA GLU A 225 -4.10 3.73 7.52
C GLU A 225 -2.74 3.11 7.79
N VAL A 226 -1.97 2.82 6.74
CA VAL A 226 -0.61 2.29 6.86
C VAL A 226 0.27 3.29 7.59
N ASN A 227 0.21 4.58 7.24
CA ASN A 227 0.91 5.66 7.96
C ASN A 227 0.60 5.62 9.46
N THR A 228 -0.67 5.46 9.82
CA THR A 228 -1.12 5.36 11.22
C THR A 228 -0.63 4.07 11.90
N ARG A 229 -0.72 2.93 11.21
CA ARG A 229 -0.37 1.60 11.73
C ARG A 229 1.12 1.46 12.00
N TYR A 230 1.95 1.95 11.09
CA TYR A 230 3.41 1.84 11.17
C TYR A 230 4.08 3.10 11.74
N GLN A 231 3.28 4.10 12.14
CA GLN A 231 3.73 5.31 12.85
C GLN A 231 4.89 6.01 12.15
N THR A 232 4.74 6.30 10.85
CA THR A 232 5.81 6.94 10.06
C THR A 232 6.00 8.42 10.34
N ASP A 233 5.22 9.00 11.27
CA ASP A 233 5.28 10.41 11.70
C ASP A 233 5.20 11.41 10.55
N LEU A 234 4.39 11.09 9.53
CA LEU A 234 4.02 11.97 8.42
C LEU A 234 2.61 12.51 8.63
N GLN A 235 2.38 13.76 8.27
CA GLN A 235 1.04 14.24 7.95
C GLN A 235 0.68 13.68 6.57
N THR A 236 -0.56 13.23 6.36
CA THR A 236 -0.99 12.71 5.05
C THR A 236 -2.22 13.45 4.59
N THR A 237 -2.23 13.87 3.32
CA THR A 237 -3.40 14.46 2.67
C THR A 237 -3.73 13.75 1.37
N ILE A 238 -5.02 13.63 1.06
CA ILE A 238 -5.48 13.08 -0.22
C ILE A 238 -5.85 14.24 -1.14
N LYS A 239 -5.25 14.27 -2.32
CA LYS A 239 -5.62 15.16 -3.42
C LYS A 239 -6.44 14.42 -4.45
N ASN A 240 -7.71 14.78 -4.57
CA ASN A 240 -8.69 14.19 -5.49
C ASN A 240 -9.54 15.30 -6.14
N PRO A 241 -9.41 15.57 -7.46
CA PRO A 241 -8.55 14.85 -8.40
C PRO A 241 -7.06 15.13 -8.15
N GLY A 242 -6.25 14.07 -8.23
CA GLY A 242 -4.80 14.12 -8.13
C GLY A 242 -4.13 14.78 -9.34
N ASN A 243 -2.85 15.13 -9.18
CA ASN A 243 -2.00 15.57 -10.28
C ASN A 243 -1.88 14.42 -11.31
N LYS A 244 -1.81 14.74 -12.60
CA LYS A 244 -1.73 13.78 -13.72
C LYS A 244 -0.38 13.82 -14.46
N SER A 245 0.59 14.57 -13.94
CA SER A 245 1.84 14.86 -14.63
C SER A 245 2.92 13.79 -14.50
N THR A 246 2.71 12.72 -13.71
CA THR A 246 3.68 11.63 -13.51
C THR A 246 3.05 10.25 -13.76
N ASP A 247 3.84 9.19 -13.64
CA ASP A 247 3.60 7.85 -14.19
C ASP A 247 2.32 7.14 -13.71
N HIS A 248 1.78 7.44 -12.51
CA HIS A 248 0.49 6.87 -12.09
C HIS A 248 -0.64 7.22 -13.06
N ASN A 249 -0.52 8.32 -13.81
CA ASN A 249 -1.49 8.72 -14.81
C ASN A 249 -1.55 7.73 -15.99
N SER A 250 -0.45 7.08 -16.36
CA SER A 250 -0.43 6.03 -17.37
C SER A 250 -1.34 4.86 -16.99
N PHE A 251 -1.40 4.52 -15.70
CA PHE A 251 -2.30 3.50 -15.14
C PHE A 251 -3.76 3.99 -15.05
N TRP A 252 -3.99 5.24 -14.68
CA TRP A 252 -5.34 5.82 -14.68
C TRP A 252 -5.96 5.83 -16.08
N ASN A 253 -5.18 6.12 -17.12
CA ASN A 253 -5.66 6.18 -18.51
C ASN A 253 -6.19 4.84 -19.03
N VAL A 254 -5.81 3.73 -18.41
CA VAL A 254 -6.26 2.37 -18.77
C VAL A 254 -7.27 1.78 -17.78
N GLY A 255 -7.74 2.58 -16.81
CA GLY A 255 -8.73 2.12 -15.84
C GLY A 255 -8.15 1.39 -14.62
N ALA A 256 -6.82 1.35 -14.45
CA ALA A 256 -6.19 0.59 -13.38
C ALA A 256 -6.18 1.35 -12.04
N THR A 257 -6.05 0.58 -10.94
CA THR A 257 -5.91 1.13 -9.60
C THR A 257 -4.48 1.64 -9.38
N ALA A 258 -4.32 2.96 -9.22
CA ALA A 258 -3.02 3.57 -8.96
C ALA A 258 -3.13 4.83 -8.10
N ILE A 259 -2.07 5.14 -7.37
CA ILE A 259 -1.90 6.45 -6.69
C ILE A 259 -0.51 7.01 -6.96
N GLY A 260 -0.38 8.32 -6.85
CA GLY A 260 0.92 8.98 -6.68
C GLY A 260 1.14 9.31 -5.21
N LEU A 261 2.30 8.97 -4.66
CA LEU A 261 2.75 9.38 -3.33
C LEU A 261 3.95 10.30 -3.51
N THR A 262 3.76 11.57 -3.15
CA THR A 262 4.70 12.66 -3.43
C THR A 262 4.85 13.55 -2.21
N GLU A 263 5.81 14.46 -2.25
CA GLU A 263 5.84 15.65 -1.39
C GLU A 263 4.72 16.65 -1.71
N ASP A 264 4.67 17.77 -0.96
CA ASP A 264 3.63 18.80 -1.13
C ASP A 264 3.84 19.68 -2.37
N TYR A 265 3.26 19.23 -3.48
CA TYR A 265 3.27 19.97 -4.74
C TYR A 265 2.48 21.30 -4.73
N ASP A 266 1.63 21.56 -3.73
CA ASP A 266 0.75 22.73 -3.74
C ASP A 266 1.33 23.93 -3.00
N LYS A 267 2.03 23.71 -1.88
CA LYS A 267 2.51 24.80 -1.02
C LYS A 267 3.99 24.78 -0.72
N ASP A 268 4.67 23.67 -0.96
CA ASP A 268 6.07 23.47 -0.59
C ASP A 268 6.84 22.69 -1.67
N PHE A 269 6.60 23.05 -2.92
CA PHE A 269 7.25 22.41 -4.07
C PHE A 269 8.75 22.72 -4.11
N ASN A 270 9.58 21.73 -4.43
CA ASN A 270 11.03 21.90 -4.54
C ASN A 270 11.41 23.03 -5.53
N PRO A 271 12.02 24.14 -5.08
CA PRO A 271 12.36 25.28 -5.92
C PRO A 271 13.51 24.97 -6.89
N ASN A 272 14.17 23.82 -6.74
CA ASN A 272 15.23 23.36 -7.62
C ASN A 272 14.75 22.31 -8.63
N TRP A 273 13.46 22.00 -8.69
CA TRP A 273 12.88 21.09 -9.68
C TRP A 273 13.37 21.42 -11.09
N HIS A 274 13.91 20.43 -11.79
CA HIS A 274 14.51 20.55 -13.14
C HIS A 274 15.67 21.55 -13.25
N LEU A 275 16.33 21.87 -12.13
CA LEU A 275 17.49 22.77 -12.07
C LEU A 275 18.72 22.07 -11.48
N TRP A 276 19.89 22.69 -11.64
CA TRP A 276 21.17 22.18 -11.13
C TRP A 276 21.21 22.01 -9.61
N GLY A 277 20.34 22.73 -8.90
CA GLY A 277 20.19 22.64 -7.46
C GLY A 277 19.41 21.40 -7.01
N ASP A 278 18.80 20.63 -7.91
CA ASP A 278 18.17 19.37 -7.56
C ASP A 278 19.23 18.33 -7.21
N SER A 279 19.71 18.45 -5.99
CA SER A 279 20.90 17.80 -5.44
C SER A 279 20.59 17.32 -4.03
N ILE A 280 21.28 16.27 -3.61
CA ILE A 280 21.05 15.66 -2.29
C ILE A 280 21.27 16.64 -1.14
N GLU A 281 22.13 17.64 -1.33
CA GLU A 281 22.39 18.69 -0.34
C GLU A 281 21.16 19.56 -0.04
N ASN A 282 20.19 19.62 -0.96
CA ASN A 282 18.95 20.40 -0.82
C ASN A 282 17.73 19.54 -0.42
N MET A 283 17.91 18.23 -0.23
CA MET A 283 16.85 17.34 0.26
C MET A 283 16.73 17.42 1.79
N HIS A 284 15.51 17.22 2.30
CA HIS A 284 15.25 17.05 3.73
C HIS A 284 15.33 15.55 4.11
N LEU A 285 16.53 15.06 4.43
CA LEU A 285 16.80 13.63 4.62
C LEU A 285 15.91 12.91 5.67
N PRO A 286 15.54 13.52 6.82
CA PRO A 286 14.61 12.89 7.75
C PRO A 286 13.22 12.68 7.14
N TYR A 287 12.71 13.66 6.39
CA TYR A 287 11.44 13.54 5.67
C TYR A 287 11.52 12.48 4.58
N PHE A 288 12.57 12.50 3.76
CA PHE A 288 12.82 11.48 2.75
C PHE A 288 12.80 10.05 3.33
N THR A 289 13.42 9.86 4.49
CA THR A 289 13.42 8.58 5.20
C THR A 289 12.02 8.17 5.64
N LYS A 290 11.21 9.10 6.14
CA LYS A 290 9.81 8.83 6.51
C LYS A 290 8.95 8.49 5.30
N MET A 291 9.07 9.23 4.20
CA MET A 291 8.36 8.97 2.94
C MET A 291 8.71 7.58 2.39
N SER A 292 9.99 7.25 2.37
CA SER A 292 10.48 5.92 1.97
C SER A 292 9.90 4.82 2.86
N LYS A 293 9.88 5.02 4.19
CA LYS A 293 9.25 4.07 5.12
C LYS A 293 7.76 3.89 4.84
N LEU A 294 7.02 4.97 4.56
CA LEU A 294 5.59 4.89 4.25
C LEU A 294 5.36 4.10 2.95
N ALA A 295 6.12 4.40 1.90
CA ALA A 295 6.04 3.68 0.62
C ALA A 295 6.32 2.18 0.78
N ILE A 296 7.41 1.83 1.47
CA ILE A 296 7.82 0.45 1.75
C ILE A 296 6.78 -0.26 2.62
N ALA A 297 6.28 0.42 3.66
CA ALA A 297 5.24 -0.12 4.53
C ALA A 297 3.95 -0.39 3.77
N ALA A 298 3.55 0.54 2.90
CA ALA A 298 2.33 0.43 2.12
C ALA A 298 2.40 -0.73 1.13
N ILE A 299 3.48 -0.82 0.36
CA ILE A 299 3.63 -1.93 -0.60
C ILE A 299 3.73 -3.27 0.12
N CYS A 300 4.44 -3.33 1.26
CA CYS A 300 4.51 -4.55 2.06
C CYS A 300 3.11 -4.95 2.53
N ASP A 301 2.35 -4.03 3.14
CA ASP A 301 1.02 -4.31 3.69
C ASP A 301 0.01 -4.77 2.64
N ILE A 302 -0.06 -4.11 1.48
CA ILE A 302 -1.02 -4.48 0.43
C ILE A 302 -0.62 -5.76 -0.30
N THR A 303 0.68 -6.02 -0.49
CA THR A 303 1.17 -7.27 -1.09
C THR A 303 1.05 -8.44 -0.12
N GLN A 304 1.07 -8.18 1.18
CA GLN A 304 0.88 -9.19 2.21
C GLN A 304 -0.59 -9.55 2.41
N THR A 305 -1.46 -8.54 2.46
CA THR A 305 -2.89 -8.73 2.79
C THR A 305 -3.77 -8.93 1.56
N GLY A 306 -3.35 -8.40 0.41
CA GLY A 306 -4.16 -8.28 -0.79
C GLY A 306 -5.25 -7.22 -0.72
N ARG A 307 -5.32 -6.45 0.38
CA ARG A 307 -6.44 -5.57 0.71
C ARG A 307 -6.13 -4.12 0.37
N LEU A 308 -6.96 -3.55 -0.48
CA LEU A 308 -6.87 -2.15 -0.91
C LEU A 308 -7.80 -1.21 -0.13
N THR A 309 -8.73 -1.75 0.64
CA THR A 309 -9.61 -0.94 1.48
C THR A 309 -9.03 -0.83 2.87
N GLY A 310 -8.97 0.40 3.33
CA GLY A 310 -8.80 0.72 4.73
C GLY A 310 -10.09 0.49 5.50
N LEU A 311 -10.36 -0.76 5.83
CA LEU A 311 -11.22 -1.08 6.95
C LEU A 311 -10.46 -2.09 7.78
N LYS A 312 -10.39 -1.82 9.09
CA LYS A 312 -10.40 -2.91 10.06
C LYS A 312 -11.49 -3.88 9.58
N ASP A 313 -11.11 -5.05 9.11
CA ASP A 313 -11.98 -6.21 9.18
C ASP A 313 -12.15 -6.47 10.69
N PHE A 314 -12.98 -5.66 11.35
CA PHE A 314 -13.83 -6.27 12.34
C PHE A 314 -14.56 -7.36 11.56
N PRO A 315 -14.64 -8.61 12.06
CA PRO A 315 -15.63 -9.53 11.53
C PRO A 315 -16.93 -8.72 11.48
N THR A 316 -17.50 -8.53 10.29
CA THR A 316 -18.77 -7.86 10.15
C THR A 316 -19.72 -8.64 11.06
N LEU A 317 -20.07 -8.04 12.19
CA LEU A 317 -20.98 -8.63 13.16
C LEU A 317 -22.37 -8.55 12.53
N ASP A 318 -22.62 -9.37 11.52
CA ASP A 318 -23.94 -9.53 10.95
C ASP A 318 -24.56 -10.80 11.49
N PHE A 319 -25.79 -10.67 11.95
CA PHE A 319 -26.56 -11.74 12.55
C PHE A 319 -28.03 -11.59 12.17
N SER A 320 -28.72 -12.69 11.87
CA SER A 320 -30.18 -12.65 11.72
C SER A 320 -30.87 -12.98 13.05
N ILE A 321 -32.12 -12.56 13.19
CA ILE A 321 -32.93 -12.86 14.37
C ILE A 321 -34.18 -13.61 13.96
N TYR A 322 -34.52 -14.68 14.67
CA TYR A 322 -35.73 -15.44 14.40
C TYR A 322 -36.23 -16.19 15.65
N PRO A 323 -37.55 -16.40 15.79
CA PRO A 323 -38.61 -15.79 14.99
C PRO A 323 -38.78 -14.29 15.33
N ASN A 324 -39.28 -13.51 14.38
CA ASN A 324 -39.69 -12.12 14.59
C ASN A 324 -41.01 -11.89 13.83
N PRO A 325 -42.18 -11.78 14.50
CA PRO A 325 -42.36 -11.63 15.96
C PRO A 325 -41.92 -12.84 16.79
N ALA A 326 -41.41 -12.56 17.99
CA ALA A 326 -40.94 -13.55 18.97
C ALA A 326 -41.96 -13.76 20.09
N PHE A 327 -42.03 -14.99 20.60
CA PHE A 327 -42.76 -15.33 21.82
C PHE A 327 -41.76 -15.45 22.98
N ASN A 328 -41.54 -16.62 23.56
CA ASN A 328 -40.69 -16.77 24.74
C ASN A 328 -39.19 -16.87 24.43
N ALA A 329 -38.82 -17.01 23.16
CA ALA A 329 -37.43 -17.13 22.75
C ALA A 329 -37.14 -16.37 21.45
N LEU A 330 -35.92 -15.85 21.37
CA LEU A 330 -35.35 -15.23 20.16
C LEU A 330 -33.97 -15.83 19.89
N THR A 331 -33.80 -16.38 18.69
CA THR A 331 -32.53 -16.99 18.25
C THR A 331 -31.73 -16.00 17.41
N LEU A 332 -30.43 -15.93 17.66
CA LEU A 332 -29.47 -15.16 16.89
C LEU A 332 -28.73 -16.12 15.94
N GLN A 333 -28.94 -15.98 14.63
CA GLN A 333 -28.11 -16.67 13.64
C GLN A 333 -26.85 -15.85 13.42
N LEU A 334 -25.72 -16.33 13.93
CA LEU A 334 -24.43 -15.65 13.76
C LEU A 334 -23.75 -16.18 12.49
N ASN A 335 -23.26 -15.27 11.63
CA ASN A 335 -22.56 -15.62 10.39
C ASN A 335 -21.09 -16.06 10.62
N ALA A 336 -20.57 -15.88 11.84
CA ALA A 336 -19.22 -16.26 12.24
C ALA A 336 -19.16 -16.70 13.72
N ALA A 337 -18.03 -17.28 14.14
CA ALA A 337 -17.80 -17.62 15.54
C ALA A 337 -17.52 -16.35 16.35
N ILE A 338 -18.56 -15.86 17.03
CA ILE A 338 -18.53 -14.58 17.73
C ILE A 338 -18.79 -14.84 19.22
N ASN A 339 -17.86 -14.40 20.07
CA ASN A 339 -18.07 -14.29 21.51
C ASN A 339 -18.44 -12.84 21.81
N GLY A 340 -19.64 -12.60 22.35
CA GLY A 340 -20.17 -11.25 22.48
C GLY A 340 -21.09 -11.05 23.67
N THR A 341 -21.49 -9.81 23.89
CA THR A 341 -22.55 -9.43 24.82
C THR A 341 -23.76 -8.97 24.03
N VAL A 342 -24.93 -9.46 24.41
CA VAL A 342 -26.22 -9.04 23.91
C VAL A 342 -26.88 -8.13 24.94
N ARG A 343 -27.52 -7.06 24.48
CA ARG A 343 -28.40 -6.21 25.27
C ARG A 343 -29.73 -6.01 24.58
N ILE A 344 -30.81 -5.88 25.35
CA ILE A 344 -32.11 -5.47 24.83
C ILE A 344 -32.51 -4.15 25.47
N TYR A 345 -33.00 -3.24 24.63
CA TYR A 345 -33.54 -1.95 25.01
C TYR A 345 -35.03 -1.87 24.68
N ASN A 346 -35.79 -1.21 25.56
CA ASN A 346 -37.18 -0.84 25.25
C ASN A 346 -37.23 0.40 24.34
N VAL A 347 -38.43 0.78 23.89
CA VAL A 347 -38.64 1.98 23.02
C VAL A 347 -38.19 3.31 23.64
N MET A 348 -37.96 3.36 24.96
CA MET A 348 -37.44 4.53 25.65
C MET A 348 -35.90 4.52 25.76
N GLY A 349 -35.22 3.52 25.18
CA GLY A 349 -33.77 3.36 25.23
C GLY A 349 -33.23 2.80 26.57
N LYS A 350 -34.10 2.31 27.46
CA LYS A 350 -33.68 1.69 28.72
C LYS A 350 -33.23 0.25 28.48
N GLU A 351 -32.03 -0.12 28.94
CA GLU A 351 -31.55 -1.51 28.99
C GLU A 351 -32.42 -2.33 29.94
N ILE A 352 -32.97 -3.45 29.45
CA ILE A 352 -33.87 -4.34 30.22
C ILE A 352 -33.36 -5.78 30.27
N PHE A 353 -32.36 -6.12 29.46
CA PHE A 353 -31.79 -7.46 29.38
C PHE A 353 -30.33 -7.36 28.95
N LYS A 354 -29.47 -8.20 29.53
CA LYS A 354 -28.06 -8.32 29.16
C LYS A 354 -27.60 -9.76 29.33
N HIS A 355 -26.98 -10.33 28.31
CA HIS A 355 -26.53 -11.73 28.31
C HIS A 355 -25.24 -11.90 27.51
N SER A 356 -24.42 -12.90 27.84
CA SER A 356 -23.24 -13.23 27.02
C SER A 356 -23.59 -14.34 26.03
N ILE A 357 -23.14 -14.23 24.79
CA ILE A 357 -23.41 -15.20 23.71
C ILE A 357 -22.11 -15.77 23.14
N ASP A 358 -22.23 -17.00 22.63
CA ASP A 358 -21.22 -17.68 21.82
C ASP A 358 -21.92 -18.54 20.75
N ILE A 359 -21.16 -19.33 19.98
CA ILE A 359 -21.70 -20.18 18.89
C ILE A 359 -22.65 -21.29 19.38
N THR A 360 -22.60 -21.62 20.66
CA THR A 360 -23.42 -22.67 21.31
C THR A 360 -24.56 -22.08 22.15
N ASN A 361 -24.48 -20.80 22.50
CA ASN A 361 -25.42 -20.10 23.36
C ASN A 361 -25.93 -18.83 22.67
N ASN A 362 -26.81 -19.01 21.70
CA ASN A 362 -27.34 -17.97 20.81
C ASN A 362 -28.86 -17.82 20.87
N VAL A 363 -29.51 -18.38 21.90
CA VAL A 363 -30.97 -18.27 22.12
C VAL A 363 -31.21 -17.45 23.39
N LEU A 364 -32.00 -16.38 23.26
CA LEU A 364 -32.37 -15.51 24.36
C LEU A 364 -33.73 -15.93 24.92
N ASN A 365 -33.83 -16.04 26.24
CA ASN A 365 -35.12 -16.18 26.93
C ASN A 365 -35.78 -14.80 27.09
N LEU A 366 -37.00 -14.66 26.56
CA LEU A 366 -37.80 -13.44 26.59
C LEU A 366 -39.08 -13.58 27.42
N GLU A 367 -39.24 -14.67 28.18
CA GLU A 367 -40.47 -14.97 28.93
C GLU A 367 -40.88 -13.85 29.89
N GLU A 368 -39.91 -13.20 30.53
CA GLU A 368 -40.14 -12.09 31.46
C GLU A 368 -40.36 -10.73 30.77
N LEU A 369 -40.23 -10.65 29.44
CA LEU A 369 -40.42 -9.41 28.70
C LEU A 369 -41.89 -9.23 28.28
N PRO A 370 -42.52 -8.07 28.59
CA PRO A 370 -43.86 -7.73 28.11
C PRO A 370 -43.94 -7.72 26.58
N ALA A 371 -45.14 -7.89 26.01
CA ALA A 371 -45.36 -7.66 24.58
C ALA A 371 -45.01 -6.21 24.20
N GLY A 372 -44.31 -6.03 23.08
CA GLY A 372 -43.82 -4.72 22.67
C GLY A 372 -42.73 -4.76 21.61
N TYR A 373 -42.25 -3.58 21.24
CA TYR A 373 -41.13 -3.39 20.32
C TYR A 373 -39.83 -3.20 21.09
N TYR A 374 -38.77 -3.88 20.65
CA TYR A 374 -37.49 -3.90 21.33
C TYR A 374 -36.35 -3.74 20.33
N VAL A 375 -35.26 -3.12 20.80
CA VAL A 375 -33.99 -3.05 20.07
C VAL A 375 -33.01 -4.01 20.72
N LEU A 376 -32.49 -4.94 19.93
CA LEU A 376 -31.46 -5.89 20.30
C LEU A 376 -30.11 -5.36 19.82
N GLU A 377 -29.16 -5.17 20.74
CA GLU A 377 -27.78 -4.83 20.47
C GLU A 377 -26.90 -6.05 20.70
N VAL A 378 -25.99 -6.33 19.76
CA VAL A 378 -24.92 -7.31 19.94
C VAL A 378 -23.59 -6.57 19.86
N LYS A 379 -22.73 -6.79 20.86
CA LYS A 379 -21.37 -6.26 20.92
C LYS A 379 -20.36 -7.41 20.93
N SER A 380 -19.34 -7.34 20.07
CA SER A 380 -18.21 -8.27 20.05
C SER A 380 -16.92 -7.51 19.76
N GLY A 381 -15.97 -7.51 20.70
CA GLY A 381 -14.81 -6.61 20.64
C GLY A 381 -15.27 -5.14 20.60
N ASP A 382 -14.82 -4.41 19.57
CA ASP A 382 -15.24 -3.02 19.33
C ASP A 382 -16.47 -2.91 18.39
N ALA A 383 -16.95 -4.01 17.81
CA ALA A 383 -18.09 -4.00 16.89
C ALA A 383 -19.42 -4.02 17.66
N ILE A 384 -20.37 -3.17 17.22
CA ILE A 384 -21.73 -3.07 17.77
C ILE A 384 -22.72 -3.09 16.60
N VAL A 385 -23.69 -4.00 16.62
CA VAL A 385 -24.78 -4.06 15.63
C VAL A 385 -26.13 -4.19 16.33
N GLN A 386 -27.12 -3.45 15.83
CA GLN A 386 -28.46 -3.39 16.39
C GLN A 386 -29.50 -3.90 15.39
N LYS A 387 -30.47 -4.69 15.87
CA LYS A 387 -31.66 -5.11 15.11
C LYS A 387 -32.90 -4.99 15.98
N SER A 388 -34.04 -4.71 15.37
CA SER A 388 -35.30 -4.58 16.10
C SER A 388 -36.16 -5.84 15.98
N PHE A 389 -36.90 -6.16 17.04
CA PHE A 389 -37.86 -7.25 17.03
C PHE A 389 -39.13 -6.90 17.81
N ILE A 390 -40.19 -7.67 17.53
CA ILE A 390 -41.49 -7.55 18.20
C ILE A 390 -41.67 -8.76 19.11
N LYS A 391 -41.94 -8.53 20.40
CA LYS A 391 -42.38 -9.56 21.35
C LYS A 391 -43.90 -9.60 21.38
N GLN A 392 -44.48 -10.79 21.27
CA GLN A 392 -45.91 -11.04 21.45
C GLN A 392 -46.14 -11.93 22.68
N ASN A 393 -47.33 -11.84 23.25
CA ASN A 393 -47.83 -12.82 24.22
C ASN A 393 -48.16 -14.11 23.46
N GLN A 394 -47.98 -15.27 24.10
CA GLN A 394 -48.39 -16.56 23.53
C GLN A 394 -49.89 -16.60 23.23
#